data_AF-A0A6G8NQE7-F1
#
_entry.id   AF-A0A6G8NQE7-F1
#
_cell.length_a   1.000
_cell.length_b   1.000
_cell.length_c   1.000
_cell.angle_alpha   90.00
_cell.angle_beta   90.00
_cell.angle_gamma   90.00
#
_symmetry.space_group_name_H-M   'P 1'
#
loop_
_entity.id
_entity.type
_entity.pdbx_description
1 polymer ?
#
loop_
_entity_poly.entity_id
_entity_poly.type
_entity_poly.pdbx_seq_one_letter_code
_entity_poly.pdbx_strand_id
1 'polypeptide(L)'
;MAKKSITEDAQDVMRAAILIELGARIQVLESEVNLSRDRMIRLYQEVKGVSPPKGMLPFSVDWFLTWAPNIHASLFYNIYRFLRDLAGCSHFDALTKGYKLYLEHCERHGSYIMLSFTRAWTLVRFFDAGILQLTRCCTCTGKFVTRKQDAAHGEVCGSCQPPSRAGKSSKAVSRITEDEAAGECSTVQPDAMEELDSALSGYVDMKPAQHEASCGQTAWAGCLS
;
A
#
# COMPACT_ATOMS: atom_id res chain seq x y z
N MET A 1 -30.58 11.51 20.51
CA MET A 1 -29.13 11.79 20.39
C MET A 1 -28.75 12.77 21.49
N ALA A 2 -27.83 12.41 22.38
CA ALA A 2 -27.30 13.37 23.35
C ALA A 2 -26.67 14.55 22.59
N LYS A 3 -26.93 15.79 23.02
CA LYS A 3 -26.31 16.97 22.42
C LYS A 3 -24.80 16.88 22.65
N LYS A 4 -24.05 16.66 21.58
CA LYS A 4 -22.58 16.67 21.60
C LYS A 4 -22.09 18.01 22.16
N SER A 5 -21.07 17.99 23.02
CA SER A 5 -20.53 19.25 23.56
C SER A 5 -19.92 20.08 22.43
N ILE A 6 -20.08 21.40 22.49
CA ILE A 6 -19.44 22.34 21.54
C ILE A 6 -17.92 22.18 21.60
N THR A 7 -17.37 21.94 22.79
CA THR A 7 -15.93 21.75 22.98
C THR A 7 -15.42 20.47 22.31
N GLU A 8 -16.19 19.38 22.40
CA GLU A 8 -15.85 18.10 21.74
C GLU A 8 -15.97 18.22 20.22
N ASP A 9 -17.02 18.90 19.75
CA ASP A 9 -17.19 19.16 18.32
C ASP A 9 -16.04 19.99 17.74
N ALA A 10 -15.63 21.05 18.44
CA ALA A 10 -14.46 21.85 18.05
C ALA A 10 -13.17 21.02 18.05
N GLN A 11 -12.98 20.13 19.04
CA GLN A 11 -11.83 19.22 19.07
C GLN A 11 -11.82 18.26 17.89
N ASP A 12 -12.96 17.67 17.53
CA ASP A 12 -13.07 16.78 16.37
C ASP A 12 -12.78 17.50 15.05
N VAL A 13 -13.25 18.74 14.89
CA VAL A 13 -12.92 19.59 13.73
C VAL A 13 -11.43 19.88 13.65
N MET A 14 -10.80 20.26 14.76
CA MET A 14 -9.35 20.51 14.78
C MET A 14 -8.53 19.26 14.47
N ARG A 15 -8.92 18.10 15.02
CA ARG A 15 -8.27 16.81 14.71
C ARG A 15 -8.41 16.46 13.23
N ALA A 16 -9.60 16.63 12.66
CA ALA A 16 -9.85 16.37 11.25
C ALA A 16 -8.99 17.27 10.35
N ALA A 17 -8.87 18.56 10.68
CA ALA A 17 -8.03 19.50 9.94
C ALA A 17 -6.56 19.05 9.91
N ILE A 18 -6.01 18.63 11.07
CA ILE A 18 -4.64 18.09 11.16
C ILE A 18 -4.46 16.87 10.27
N LEU A 19 -5.41 15.92 10.28
CA LEU A 19 -5.34 14.73 9.44
C LEU A 19 -5.38 15.09 7.95
N ILE A 20 -6.25 16.02 7.55
CA ILE A 20 -6.35 16.50 6.16
C ILE A 20 -5.05 17.14 5.72
N GLU A 21 -4.45 18.00 6.55
CA GLU A 21 -3.17 18.64 6.25
C GLU A 21 -2.08 17.61 5.97
N LEU A 22 -2.02 16.54 6.77
CA LEU A 22 -1.08 15.43 6.62
C LEU A 22 -1.35 14.51 5.42
N GLY A 23 -2.47 14.70 4.70
CA GLY A 23 -2.84 13.88 3.54
C GLY A 23 -3.61 12.62 3.92
N ALA A 24 -4.43 12.67 4.97
CA ALA A 24 -5.33 11.58 5.30
C ALA A 24 -6.53 11.54 4.33
N ARG A 25 -6.88 10.33 3.86
CA ARG A 25 -8.12 10.10 3.11
C ARG A 25 -9.34 10.16 4.02
N ILE A 26 -10.50 10.46 3.44
CA ILE A 26 -11.78 10.52 4.17
C ILE A 26 -12.06 9.24 4.98
N GLN A 27 -11.72 8.07 4.45
CA GLN A 27 -11.88 6.79 5.18
C GLN A 27 -11.05 6.72 6.47
N VAL A 28 -9.87 7.37 6.50
CA VAL A 28 -9.06 7.49 7.72
C VAL A 28 -9.75 8.44 8.69
N LEU A 29 -10.24 9.59 8.22
CA LEU A 29 -10.97 10.52 9.06
C LEU A 29 -12.21 9.87 9.69
N GLU A 30 -12.99 9.12 8.92
CA GLU A 30 -14.17 8.38 9.40
C GLU A 30 -13.87 7.45 10.59
N SER A 31 -12.62 6.99 10.72
CA SER A 31 -12.18 6.12 11.82
C SER A 31 -11.57 6.86 13.01
N GLU A 32 -11.02 8.07 12.79
CA GLU A 32 -10.23 8.80 13.79
C GLU A 32 -10.99 9.98 14.43
N VAL A 33 -12.04 10.48 13.79
CA VAL A 33 -12.85 11.61 14.28
C VAL A 33 -14.34 11.30 14.25
N ASN A 34 -15.10 11.94 15.14
CA ASN A 34 -16.54 11.74 15.22
C ASN A 34 -17.31 12.87 14.49
N LEU A 35 -17.00 13.08 13.20
CA LEU A 35 -17.71 14.03 12.34
C LEU A 35 -18.56 13.31 11.30
N SER A 36 -19.65 13.94 10.87
CA SER A 36 -20.41 13.42 9.73
C SER A 36 -19.59 13.51 8.44
N ARG A 37 -19.82 12.57 7.53
CA ARG A 37 -19.12 12.50 6.24
C ARG A 37 -19.20 13.80 5.45
N ASP A 38 -20.38 14.42 5.40
CA ASP A 38 -20.58 15.70 4.71
C ASP A 38 -19.75 16.84 5.32
N ARG A 39 -19.61 16.87 6.65
CA ARG A 39 -18.75 17.86 7.33
C ARG A 39 -17.28 17.63 7.02
N MET A 40 -16.83 16.38 6.99
CA MET A 40 -15.45 16.04 6.64
C MET A 40 -15.12 16.42 5.19
N ILE A 41 -16.04 16.18 4.25
CA ILE A 41 -15.86 16.56 2.83
C ILE A 41 -15.76 18.08 2.68
N ARG A 42 -16.65 18.84 3.35
CA ARG A 42 -16.60 20.32 3.34
C ARG A 42 -15.29 20.84 3.93
N LEU A 43 -14.90 20.33 5.11
CA LEU A 43 -13.64 20.71 5.75
C LEU A 43 -12.43 20.38 4.86
N TYR A 44 -12.45 19.24 4.17
CA TYR A 44 -11.40 18.88 3.22
C TYR A 44 -11.27 19.92 2.09
N GLN A 45 -12.40 20.31 1.50
CA GLN A 45 -12.43 21.34 0.44
C GLN A 45 -11.97 22.70 0.96
N GLU A 46 -12.32 23.07 2.19
CA GLU A 46 -11.87 24.32 2.83
C GLU A 46 -10.34 24.32 3.06
N VAL A 47 -9.77 23.20 3.51
CA VAL A 47 -8.33 23.09 3.82
C VAL A 47 -7.47 22.90 2.58
N LYS A 48 -7.89 22.08 1.61
CA LYS A 48 -7.08 21.70 0.43
C LYS A 48 -7.49 22.42 -0.86
N GLY A 49 -8.65 23.07 -0.89
CA GLY A 49 -9.18 23.73 -2.10
C GLY A 49 -9.67 22.76 -3.20
N VAL A 50 -9.58 21.45 -2.98
CA VAL A 50 -9.97 20.40 -3.94
C VAL A 50 -10.88 19.39 -3.27
N SER A 51 -11.64 18.65 -4.07
CA SER A 51 -12.44 17.54 -3.53
C SER A 51 -11.54 16.38 -3.09
N PRO A 52 -11.93 15.65 -2.03
CA PRO A 52 -11.16 14.51 -1.57
C PRO A 52 -11.03 13.43 -2.65
N PRO A 53 -9.87 12.76 -2.73
CA PRO A 53 -9.66 11.69 -3.70
C PRO A 53 -10.63 10.54 -3.46
N LYS A 54 -11.13 9.97 -4.56
CA LYS A 54 -11.99 8.78 -4.54
C LYS A 54 -11.12 7.53 -4.62
N GLY A 55 -11.57 6.45 -4.01
CA GLY A 55 -10.89 5.17 -4.06
C GLY A 55 -10.83 4.51 -2.68
N MET A 56 -10.56 3.21 -2.69
CA MET A 56 -10.44 2.44 -1.47
C MET A 56 -9.04 2.59 -0.86
N LEU A 57 -8.93 2.42 0.46
CA LEU A 57 -7.63 2.28 1.13
C LEU A 57 -6.85 1.09 0.56
N PRO A 58 -5.51 1.14 0.57
CA PRO A 58 -4.70 -0.03 0.25
C PRO A 58 -4.99 -1.15 1.27
N PHE A 59 -5.37 -2.34 0.79
CA PHE A 59 -5.71 -3.50 1.62
C PHE A 59 -4.57 -4.52 1.75
N SER A 60 -3.56 -4.46 0.90
CA SER A 60 -2.49 -5.45 0.89
C SER A 60 -1.36 -5.10 1.84
N VAL A 61 -0.87 -6.12 2.52
CA VAL A 61 0.30 -6.04 3.41
C VAL A 61 1.60 -6.00 2.58
N ASP A 62 1.57 -6.55 1.36
CA ASP A 62 2.76 -6.78 0.55
C ASP A 62 3.54 -5.51 0.23
N TRP A 63 2.86 -4.38 0.05
CA TRP A 63 3.53 -3.10 -0.18
C TRP A 63 4.54 -2.80 0.93
N PHE A 64 4.19 -3.04 2.20
CA PHE A 64 5.05 -2.80 3.36
C PHE A 64 6.25 -3.74 3.47
N LEU A 65 6.27 -4.82 2.68
CA LEU A 65 7.32 -5.83 2.70
C LEU A 65 8.27 -5.70 1.50
N THR A 66 7.94 -4.84 0.53
CA THR A 66 8.86 -4.50 -0.56
C THR A 66 10.01 -3.63 -0.05
N TRP A 67 11.19 -3.78 -0.67
CA TRP A 67 12.46 -3.24 -0.16
C TRP A 67 12.42 -1.78 0.32
N ALA A 68 12.18 -0.82 -0.57
CA ALA A 68 12.24 0.60 -0.20
C ALA A 68 11.05 1.03 0.69
N PRO A 69 9.79 0.71 0.36
CA PRO A 69 8.66 0.92 1.27
C PRO A 69 8.84 0.35 2.68
N ASN A 70 9.45 -0.83 2.83
CA ASN A 70 9.72 -1.44 4.12
C ASN A 70 10.64 -0.58 4.99
N ILE A 71 11.65 0.05 4.40
CA ILE A 71 12.56 0.95 5.13
C ILE A 71 11.79 2.15 5.69
N HIS A 72 10.93 2.78 4.89
CA HIS A 72 10.11 3.92 5.31
C HIS A 72 9.05 3.51 6.36
N ALA A 73 8.39 2.38 6.14
CA ALA A 73 7.44 1.80 7.09
C ALA A 73 8.09 1.49 8.44
N SER A 74 9.27 0.88 8.41
CA SER A 74 10.06 0.56 9.60
C SER A 74 10.48 1.80 10.36
N LEU A 75 10.97 2.82 9.67
CA LEU A 75 11.35 4.10 10.27
C LEU A 75 10.15 4.72 11.00
N PHE A 76 9.04 4.93 10.29
CA PHE A 76 7.83 5.52 10.87
C PHE A 76 7.31 4.69 12.04
N TYR A 77 7.21 3.37 11.91
CA TYR A 77 6.60 2.55 12.95
C TYR A 77 7.47 2.47 14.21
N ASN A 78 8.81 2.50 14.10
CA ASN A 78 9.66 2.63 15.28
C ASN A 78 9.47 3.99 15.99
N ILE A 79 9.30 5.09 15.25
CA ILE A 79 8.97 6.40 15.82
C ILE A 79 7.61 6.36 16.52
N TYR A 80 6.57 5.86 15.85
CA TYR A 80 5.23 5.71 16.41
C TYR A 80 5.25 4.90 17.70
N ARG A 81 5.94 3.74 17.69
CA ARG A 81 6.06 2.87 18.85
C ARG A 81 6.80 3.55 20.01
N PHE A 82 7.88 4.28 19.72
CA PHE A 82 8.57 5.07 20.75
C PHE A 82 7.62 6.09 21.40
N LEU A 83 6.85 6.83 20.59
CA LEU A 83 5.89 7.82 21.09
C LEU A 83 4.77 7.18 21.92
N ARG A 84 4.26 6.02 21.51
CA ARG A 84 3.22 5.26 22.24
C ARG A 84 3.74 4.66 23.54
N ASP A 85 4.81 3.88 23.46
CA ASP A 85 5.25 2.99 24.54
C ASP A 85 6.12 3.73 25.57
N LEU A 86 6.99 4.64 25.12
CA LEU A 86 7.98 5.29 25.99
C LEU A 86 7.60 6.73 26.32
N ALA A 87 7.07 7.49 25.36
CA ALA A 87 6.67 8.88 25.60
C ALA A 87 5.22 9.03 26.09
N GLY A 88 4.45 7.93 26.19
CA GLY A 88 3.08 7.93 26.71
C GLY A 88 2.07 8.73 25.89
N CYS A 89 2.35 8.98 24.60
CA CYS A 89 1.43 9.73 23.75
C CYS A 89 0.14 8.96 23.46
N SER A 90 -0.96 9.69 23.30
CA SER A 90 -2.21 9.14 22.79
C SER A 90 -2.00 8.52 21.39
N HIS A 91 -2.91 7.64 20.94
CA HIS A 91 -2.83 7.07 19.59
C HIS A 91 -2.76 8.16 18.52
N PHE A 92 -3.69 9.12 18.58
CA PHE A 92 -3.75 10.25 17.65
C PHE A 92 -2.48 11.10 17.66
N ASP A 93 -1.95 11.42 18.85
CA ASP A 93 -0.70 12.19 18.97
C ASP A 93 0.49 11.43 18.42
N ALA A 94 0.62 10.14 18.74
CA ALA A 94 1.73 9.33 18.25
C ALA A 94 1.68 9.16 16.73
N LEU A 95 0.49 8.99 16.15
CA LEU A 95 0.28 8.88 14.71
C LEU A 95 0.67 10.18 13.99
N THR A 96 0.12 11.31 14.43
CA THR A 96 0.34 12.61 13.78
C THR A 96 1.76 13.12 13.99
N LYS A 97 2.28 13.13 15.24
CA LYS A 97 3.65 13.56 15.53
C LYS A 97 4.67 12.60 14.94
N GLY A 98 4.43 11.30 15.00
CA GLY A 98 5.32 10.30 14.44
C GLY A 98 5.45 10.43 12.92
N TYR A 99 4.36 10.72 12.22
CA TYR A 99 4.41 10.97 10.79
C TYR A 99 5.13 12.29 10.44
N LYS A 100 4.92 13.36 11.22
CA LYS A 100 5.67 14.62 11.06
C LYS A 100 7.18 14.41 11.23
N LEU A 101 7.61 13.65 12.25
CA LEU A 101 9.03 13.30 12.45
C LEU A 101 9.59 12.46 11.29
N TYR A 102 8.79 11.56 10.72
CA TYR A 102 9.16 10.83 9.52
C TYR A 102 9.36 11.77 8.32
N LEU A 103 8.47 12.73 8.10
CA LEU A 103 8.62 13.72 7.03
C LEU A 103 9.87 14.58 7.23
N GLU A 104 10.12 15.05 8.46
CA GLU A 104 11.32 15.83 8.82
C GLU A 104 12.60 15.02 8.56
N HIS A 105 12.59 13.72 8.88
CA HIS A 105 13.71 12.83 8.57
C HIS A 105 13.96 12.73 7.06
N CYS A 106 12.90 12.53 6.26
CA CYS A 106 13.03 12.50 4.80
C CYS A 106 13.60 13.81 4.25
N GLU A 107 13.09 14.95 4.71
CA GLU A 107 13.56 16.28 4.28
C GLU A 107 15.04 16.51 4.65
N ARG A 108 15.41 16.26 5.91
CA ARG A 108 16.79 16.46 6.41
C ARG A 108 17.81 15.61 5.64
N HIS A 109 17.43 14.41 5.22
CA HIS A 109 18.32 13.49 4.52
C HIS A 109 18.15 13.51 3.00
N GLY A 110 17.34 14.42 2.45
CA GLY A 110 17.06 14.48 1.00
C GLY A 110 16.46 13.19 0.44
N SER A 111 15.78 12.41 1.28
CA SER A 111 15.17 11.13 0.90
C SER A 111 13.76 11.34 0.36
N TYR A 112 13.36 10.49 -0.58
CA TYR A 112 12.01 10.53 -1.15
C TYR A 112 10.96 10.07 -0.14
N ILE A 113 9.82 10.73 -0.09
CA ILE A 113 8.70 10.31 0.74
C ILE A 113 7.98 9.15 0.03
N MET A 114 8.16 7.91 0.51
CA MET A 114 7.46 6.74 -0.06
C MET A 114 6.20 6.34 0.72
N LEU A 115 6.19 6.60 2.03
CA LEU A 115 5.06 6.30 2.91
C LEU A 115 4.14 7.52 3.00
N SER A 116 2.90 7.40 2.52
CA SER A 116 1.84 8.39 2.74
C SER A 116 1.25 8.26 4.15
N PHE A 117 0.56 9.30 4.63
CA PHE A 117 -0.07 9.27 5.96
C PHE A 117 -1.10 8.15 6.04
N THR A 118 -1.92 7.99 5.00
CA THR A 118 -2.91 6.93 4.92
C THR A 118 -2.26 5.53 5.02
N ARG A 119 -1.13 5.30 4.35
CA ARG A 119 -0.38 4.03 4.50
C ARG A 119 0.24 3.88 5.90
N ALA A 120 0.72 4.96 6.49
CA ALA A 120 1.25 4.96 7.86
C ALA A 120 0.17 4.57 8.88
N TRP A 121 -1.06 5.09 8.72
CA TRP A 121 -2.22 4.69 9.51
C TRP A 121 -2.59 3.21 9.30
N THR A 122 -2.66 2.75 8.03
CA THR A 122 -2.94 1.34 7.71
C THR A 122 -1.88 0.40 8.30
N LEU A 123 -0.61 0.81 8.28
CA LEU A 123 0.48 0.06 8.88
C LEU A 123 0.22 -0.20 10.37
N VAL A 124 -0.15 0.84 11.13
CA VAL A 124 -0.50 0.70 12.55
C VAL A 124 -1.63 -0.31 12.74
N ARG A 125 -2.66 -0.26 11.89
CA ARG A 125 -3.78 -1.22 11.94
C ARG A 125 -3.34 -2.66 11.68
N PHE A 126 -2.41 -2.89 10.76
CA PHE A 126 -1.87 -4.23 10.52
C PHE A 126 -1.02 -4.77 11.67
N PHE A 127 -0.34 -3.88 12.40
CA PHE A 127 0.32 -4.24 13.66
C PHE A 127 -0.69 -4.55 14.77
N ASP A 128 -1.74 -3.74 14.93
CA ASP A 128 -2.80 -3.96 15.93
C ASP A 128 -3.56 -5.27 15.66
N ALA A 129 -3.77 -5.61 14.38
CA ALA A 129 -4.36 -6.89 13.95
C ALA A 129 -3.41 -8.09 14.09
N GLY A 130 -2.13 -7.87 14.47
CA GLY A 130 -1.15 -8.93 14.62
C GLY A 130 -0.73 -9.59 13.31
N ILE A 131 -0.86 -8.91 12.18
CA ILE A 131 -0.44 -9.40 10.86
C ILE A 131 1.04 -9.11 10.62
N LEU A 132 1.49 -7.92 11.04
CA LEU A 132 2.86 -7.46 10.96
C LEU A 132 3.54 -7.47 12.34
N GLN A 133 4.87 -7.54 12.32
CA GLN A 133 5.71 -7.40 13.51
C GLN A 133 7.02 -6.66 13.21
N LEU A 134 7.74 -6.28 14.27
CA LEU A 134 9.09 -5.73 14.17
C LEU A 134 10.12 -6.82 14.47
N THR A 135 10.97 -7.13 13.49
CA THR A 135 12.06 -8.10 13.61
C THR A 135 13.40 -7.38 13.69
N ARG A 136 14.28 -7.86 14.57
CA ARG A 136 15.63 -7.30 14.76
C ARG A 136 16.56 -7.82 13.68
N CYS A 137 17.20 -6.93 12.93
CA CYS A 137 18.24 -7.25 11.96
C CYS A 137 19.48 -7.84 12.65
N CYS A 138 20.02 -8.94 12.14
CA CYS A 138 21.23 -9.56 12.68
C CYS A 138 22.53 -8.76 12.41
N THR A 139 22.51 -7.87 11.41
CA THR A 139 23.69 -7.05 11.03
C THR A 139 23.72 -5.68 11.72
N CYS A 140 22.72 -4.82 11.47
CA CYS A 140 22.69 -3.47 12.04
C CYS A 140 21.96 -3.35 13.37
N THR A 141 21.34 -4.43 13.87
CA THR A 141 20.52 -4.47 15.08
C THR A 141 19.24 -3.61 15.07
N GLY A 142 18.99 -2.86 14.00
CA GLY A 142 17.76 -2.10 13.78
C GLY A 142 16.54 -3.02 13.66
N LYS A 143 15.36 -2.49 13.98
CA LYS A 143 14.09 -3.23 13.87
C LYS A 143 13.37 -2.86 12.58
N PHE A 144 12.95 -3.84 11.82
CA PHE A 144 12.24 -3.64 10.55
C PHE A 144 10.96 -4.47 10.46
N VAL A 145 10.04 -4.04 9.59
CA VAL A 145 8.71 -4.65 9.45
C VAL A 145 8.84 -6.01 8.75
N THR A 146 8.24 -7.05 9.32
CA THR A 146 8.10 -8.37 8.69
C THR A 146 6.70 -8.93 8.93
N ARG A 147 6.34 -9.98 8.19
CA ARG A 147 5.13 -10.77 8.49
C ARG A 147 5.30 -11.50 9.82
N LYS A 148 4.20 -11.65 10.57
CA LYS A 148 4.23 -12.37 11.84
C LYS A 148 4.53 -13.86 11.68
N GLN A 149 4.03 -14.45 10.59
CA GLN A 149 4.16 -15.89 10.28
C GLN A 149 5.54 -16.27 9.72
N ASP A 150 6.28 -15.30 9.19
CA ASP A 150 7.51 -15.54 8.41
C ASP A 150 8.80 -15.29 9.22
N ALA A 151 8.73 -15.11 10.55
CA ALA A 151 9.93 -14.80 11.35
C ALA A 151 10.85 -16.03 11.46
N ALA A 152 11.77 -16.15 10.50
CA ALA A 152 12.90 -17.05 10.60
C ALA A 152 14.01 -16.46 11.49
N HIS A 153 14.95 -17.31 11.89
CA HIS A 153 16.17 -16.86 12.55
C HIS A 153 17.14 -16.27 11.51
N GLY A 154 17.76 -15.13 11.84
CA GLY A 154 18.82 -14.55 11.00
C GLY A 154 18.37 -13.52 9.96
N GLU A 155 17.15 -12.99 10.06
CA GLU A 155 16.61 -11.98 9.16
C GLU A 155 17.51 -10.72 9.04
N VAL A 156 17.78 -10.30 7.80
CA VAL A 156 18.59 -9.13 7.45
C VAL A 156 17.69 -8.07 6.84
N CYS A 157 17.77 -6.82 7.33
CA CYS A 157 16.92 -5.75 6.80
C CYS A 157 17.35 -5.33 5.39
N GLY A 158 16.41 -4.73 4.65
CA GLY A 158 16.65 -4.23 3.29
C GLY A 158 17.78 -3.21 3.18
N SER A 159 18.11 -2.47 4.24
CA SER A 159 19.25 -1.55 4.23
C SER A 159 20.61 -2.28 4.27
N CYS A 160 20.68 -3.42 4.95
CA CYS A 160 21.89 -4.24 5.05
C CYS A 160 22.07 -5.17 3.86
N GLN A 161 20.97 -5.60 3.24
CA GLN A 161 20.99 -6.44 2.04
C GLN A 161 20.09 -5.83 0.94
N PRO A 162 20.54 -4.73 0.31
CA PRO A 162 19.78 -4.10 -0.77
C PRO A 162 19.75 -5.01 -2.01
N PRO A 163 18.63 -5.06 -2.77
CA PRO A 163 18.54 -5.81 -4.01
C PRO A 163 19.43 -5.19 -5.09
N SER A 164 19.81 -5.96 -6.11
CA SER A 164 20.75 -5.52 -7.17
C SER A 164 20.29 -4.28 -7.98
N ARG A 165 18.99 -3.95 -7.94
CA ARG A 165 18.41 -2.76 -8.58
C ARG A 165 18.19 -1.59 -7.61
N ALA A 166 18.75 -1.67 -6.40
CA ALA A 166 18.73 -0.57 -5.45
C ALA A 166 19.29 0.72 -6.09
N GLY A 167 18.51 1.80 -6.02
CA GLY A 167 18.88 3.09 -6.61
C GLY A 167 18.56 3.26 -8.10
N LYS A 168 17.96 2.27 -8.80
CA LYS A 168 17.63 2.36 -10.23
C LYS A 168 16.18 2.74 -10.56
N SER A 169 15.33 3.09 -9.59
CA SER A 169 13.91 3.41 -9.84
C SER A 169 13.63 4.91 -10.02
N SER A 170 12.99 5.20 -11.17
CA SER A 170 12.20 6.35 -11.67
C SER A 170 12.19 7.69 -10.92
N LYS A 171 12.24 8.76 -11.74
CA LYS A 171 12.02 10.20 -11.48
C LYS A 171 11.32 10.56 -10.15
N ALA A 172 11.91 11.56 -9.50
CA ALA A 172 11.41 12.25 -8.33
C ALA A 172 9.92 12.63 -8.44
N VAL A 173 9.10 12.10 -7.52
CA VAL A 173 7.80 12.71 -7.20
C VAL A 173 8.08 13.76 -6.13
N SER A 174 8.12 15.02 -6.54
CA SER A 174 8.12 16.15 -5.64
C SER A 174 6.72 16.33 -5.04
N ARG A 175 6.66 16.47 -3.71
CA ARG A 175 5.51 16.88 -2.86
C ARG A 175 4.14 16.31 -3.26
N ILE A 176 3.70 15.29 -2.51
CA ILE A 176 2.30 14.87 -2.36
C ILE A 176 1.50 14.95 -3.68
N THR A 177 1.85 14.11 -4.64
CA THR A 177 0.86 13.68 -5.63
C THR A 177 0.34 12.33 -5.15
N GLU A 178 -0.73 12.39 -4.34
CA GLU A 178 -1.62 11.24 -4.24
C GLU A 178 -2.36 11.11 -5.57
N ASP A 179 -1.77 10.37 -6.50
CA ASP A 179 -2.51 9.66 -7.53
C ASP A 179 -2.08 8.18 -7.44
N GLU A 180 -2.79 7.43 -6.60
CA GLU A 180 -2.78 5.97 -6.69
C GLU A 180 -3.62 5.57 -7.91
N ALA A 181 -3.09 5.85 -9.09
CA ALA A 181 -3.45 5.24 -10.36
C ALA A 181 -2.18 4.60 -10.95
N ALA A 182 -1.66 3.57 -10.28
CA ALA A 182 -0.77 2.61 -10.90
C ALA A 182 -1.52 1.29 -11.00
N GLY A 183 -2.10 1.06 -12.18
CA GLY A 183 -2.66 -0.21 -12.57
C GLY A 183 -1.63 -1.33 -12.44
N GLU A 184 -2.14 -2.51 -12.13
CA GLU A 184 -1.44 -3.77 -12.33
C GLU A 184 -1.01 -3.86 -13.80
N CYS A 185 0.30 -3.74 -14.05
CA CYS A 185 0.87 -3.96 -15.37
C CYS A 185 0.96 -5.46 -15.61
N SER A 186 -0.07 -6.01 -16.26
CA SER A 186 0.02 -7.26 -17.01
C SER A 186 1.02 -7.05 -18.14
N THR A 187 2.08 -7.84 -18.16
CA THR A 187 3.09 -7.84 -19.21
C THR A 187 2.52 -8.42 -20.50
N VAL A 188 2.20 -7.58 -21.47
CA VAL A 188 2.22 -7.95 -22.89
C VAL A 188 2.84 -6.79 -23.67
N GLN A 189 4.02 -7.02 -24.25
CA GLN A 189 4.70 -6.05 -25.12
C GLN A 189 3.96 -5.90 -26.45
N PRO A 190 3.92 -4.70 -27.06
CA PRO A 190 3.56 -4.53 -28.45
C PRO A 190 4.83 -4.48 -29.32
N ASP A 191 4.94 -5.38 -30.29
CA ASP A 191 5.84 -5.22 -31.43
C ASP A 191 5.02 -5.28 -32.73
N ALA A 192 5.30 -4.28 -33.57
CA ALA A 192 5.06 -4.18 -35.01
C ALA A 192 3.60 -4.15 -35.53
N MET A 193 3.19 -2.96 -35.96
CA MET A 193 2.12 -2.72 -36.93
C MET A 193 2.78 -2.38 -38.26
N GLU A 194 2.66 -3.24 -39.28
CA GLU A 194 2.52 -2.94 -40.72
C GLU A 194 2.86 -4.17 -41.57
N GLU A 195 1.83 -4.88 -42.03
CA GLU A 195 1.64 -5.37 -43.42
C GLU A 195 0.15 -5.77 -43.51
N LEU A 196 -0.71 -4.85 -43.93
CA LEU A 196 -1.08 -4.60 -45.33
C LEU A 196 -1.92 -5.76 -45.93
N ASP A 197 -3.19 -5.76 -45.58
CA ASP A 197 -4.31 -5.64 -46.53
C ASP A 197 -4.13 -6.36 -47.90
N SER A 198 -4.01 -7.68 -47.88
CA SER A 198 -4.08 -8.51 -49.10
C SER A 198 -4.31 -10.00 -48.80
N ALA A 199 -5.48 -10.36 -48.27
CA ALA A 199 -5.95 -11.77 -48.32
C ALA A 199 -7.44 -11.94 -47.96
N LEU A 200 -8.34 -11.08 -48.46
CA LEU A 200 -9.77 -11.40 -48.52
C LEU A 200 -10.27 -11.35 -49.97
N SER A 201 -9.81 -12.33 -50.74
CA SER A 201 -10.52 -12.84 -51.91
C SER A 201 -10.02 -14.24 -52.19
N GLY A 202 -10.80 -15.24 -51.76
CA GLY A 202 -10.47 -16.62 -52.08
C GLY A 202 -11.33 -17.63 -51.34
N TYR A 203 -12.47 -17.94 -51.97
CA TYR A 203 -13.11 -19.26 -51.93
C TYR A 203 -14.02 -19.64 -50.77
N VAL A 204 -15.30 -19.46 -51.10
CA VAL A 204 -16.47 -20.26 -50.72
C VAL A 204 -16.29 -21.74 -51.15
N ASP A 205 -17.00 -22.63 -50.44
CA ASP A 205 -17.32 -24.05 -50.69
C ASP A 205 -16.37 -25.15 -50.21
N MET A 206 -16.79 -25.91 -49.18
CA MET A 206 -17.34 -27.28 -49.34
C MET A 206 -17.89 -27.84 -48.00
N LYS A 207 -18.99 -28.60 -48.08
CA LYS A 207 -19.78 -29.27 -47.02
C LYS A 207 -19.18 -30.64 -46.57
N PRO A 208 -19.78 -31.41 -45.62
CA PRO A 208 -19.06 -32.21 -44.62
C PRO A 208 -19.09 -33.73 -44.88
N ALA A 209 -18.31 -34.50 -44.12
CA ALA A 209 -18.40 -35.96 -44.05
C ALA A 209 -18.49 -36.44 -42.58
N GLN A 210 -19.37 -37.41 -42.36
CA GLN A 210 -19.73 -38.05 -41.08
C GLN A 210 -18.84 -39.27 -40.75
N HIS A 211 -19.17 -39.93 -39.63
CA HIS A 211 -18.77 -41.25 -39.11
C HIS A 211 -17.41 -41.32 -38.39
N GLU A 212 -17.22 -42.08 -37.30
CA GLU A 212 -18.09 -42.87 -36.41
C GLU A 212 -17.25 -43.23 -35.16
N ALA A 213 -17.91 -43.75 -34.12
CA ALA A 213 -17.33 -44.17 -32.86
C ALA A 213 -16.38 -45.39 -32.98
N SER A 214 -15.43 -45.50 -32.05
CA SER A 214 -15.12 -46.79 -31.43
C SER A 214 -14.50 -46.60 -30.04
N CYS A 215 -15.19 -47.16 -29.07
CA CYS A 215 -14.76 -47.39 -27.69
C CYS A 215 -14.07 -48.76 -27.63
N GLY A 216 -12.88 -48.83 -27.05
CA GLY A 216 -12.15 -50.08 -26.83
C GLY A 216 -11.30 -50.01 -25.58
N GLN A 217 -11.82 -50.60 -24.50
CA GLN A 217 -11.11 -50.89 -23.26
C GLN A 217 -10.06 -51.98 -23.46
N THR A 218 -8.97 -51.93 -22.69
CA THR A 218 -8.24 -53.02 -21.97
C THR A 218 -6.87 -52.47 -21.56
N ALA A 219 -6.51 -52.35 -20.29
CA ALA A 219 -6.25 -53.34 -19.23
C ALA A 219 -4.74 -53.57 -19.01
N TRP A 220 -4.31 -53.14 -17.82
CA TRP A 220 -3.37 -53.78 -16.89
C TRP A 220 -1.86 -53.97 -17.16
N ALA A 221 -1.14 -53.78 -16.03
CA ALA A 221 0.21 -54.20 -15.65
C ALA A 221 1.37 -53.44 -16.32
N GLY A 222 2.45 -53.03 -15.64
CA GLY A 222 2.94 -53.30 -14.30
C GLY A 222 4.47 -53.05 -14.27
N CYS A 223 5.04 -52.94 -13.06
CA CYS A 223 6.47 -52.87 -12.70
C CYS A 223 7.23 -51.57 -13.05
N LEU A 224 7.69 -50.77 -12.08
CA LEU A 224 8.82 -51.00 -11.15
C LEU A 224 10.13 -51.35 -11.86
N SER A 225 10.96 -50.33 -12.09
CA SER A 225 12.35 -50.21 -11.61
C SER A 225 12.84 -48.78 -11.80
#